data_AF-A0A4U0X480-F1
#
_entry.id   AF-A0A4U0X480-F1
#
_cell.length_a   1.000
_cell.length_b   1.000
_cell.length_c   1.000
_cell.angle_alpha   90.00
_cell.angle_beta   90.00
_cell.angle_gamma   90.00
#
_symmetry.space_group_name_H-M   'P 1'
#
loop_
_entity.id
_entity.type
_entity.pdbx_description
1 polymer ?
#
loop_
_entity_poly.entity_id
_entity_poly.type
_entity_poly.pdbx_seq_one_letter_code
_entity_poly.pdbx_strand_id
1 'polypeptide(L)'
;MLGSLDDDAQAGRGVNAGLGRGWKGKLKRHYWHFFARLYSWVGGEVDVVMTNSSWTQNHIRQLWGASRRRRRRADNDITVVFPPVAVEELEREIDVGEESEKSRHPHLLYIAQFRPEKNHQLVLTAFARFLHSQQHPSTSSSTPSTTTTTTTTPGPADPPKLILIGSVRDSDDATRVYKLRLLAHELKIKESVTFVCDASWSQILAHLRTASVGVNSMWNEHFGIGVVEYQAAGLLAVVHDSGGPRGDIVVDVDGDGNVNDDLAGGADAGADDDGGGGRRRRGGGGGGGGTGPTGFRATDAASFALAFSQALALPPQDRLAMRRRARVSAKRFGEDVFARRFERGGAREGATWNTSVGLERETERGEIEREREREIERER
;
A
#
# COMPACT_ATOMS: atom_id res chain seq x y z
N MET A 1 18.74 -1.33 8.68
CA MET A 1 18.53 -1.69 10.11
C MET A 1 19.05 -0.63 11.06
N LEU A 2 20.28 -0.14 10.92
CA LEU A 2 20.87 0.79 11.90
C LEU A 2 20.36 2.24 11.78
N GLY A 3 19.91 2.66 10.60
CA GLY A 3 19.38 4.01 10.39
C GLY A 3 18.11 4.34 11.18
N SER A 4 17.36 3.36 11.69
CA SER A 4 16.25 3.63 12.63
C SER A 4 16.72 3.93 14.06
N LEU A 5 18.03 3.77 14.33
CA LEU A 5 18.69 4.13 15.58
C LEU A 5 19.45 5.46 15.46
N ASP A 6 19.60 5.99 14.25
CA ASP A 6 20.29 7.25 13.99
C ASP A 6 19.31 8.42 14.10
N ASP A 7 19.77 9.50 14.73
CA ASP A 7 18.95 10.62 15.21
C ASP A 7 18.32 11.45 14.07
N ASP A 8 18.73 11.27 12.80
CA ASP A 8 18.29 12.06 11.64
C ASP A 8 17.04 11.50 10.92
N ALA A 9 16.46 10.39 11.42
CA ALA A 9 15.16 9.95 10.94
C ALA A 9 14.08 10.93 11.42
N GLN A 10 13.68 11.86 10.52
CA GLN A 10 12.57 12.82 10.65
C GLN A 10 11.56 12.40 11.74
N ALA A 11 11.47 13.23 12.78
CA ALA A 11 10.71 12.98 14.00
C ALA A 11 9.39 12.22 13.75
N GLY A 12 9.28 11.01 14.31
CA GLY A 12 8.03 10.22 14.29
C GLY A 12 7.98 9.03 13.32
N ARG A 13 9.09 8.66 12.65
CA ARG A 13 9.09 7.53 11.70
C ARG A 13 9.56 6.22 12.34
N GLY A 14 8.62 5.29 12.50
CA GLY A 14 8.87 3.93 12.98
C GLY A 14 8.82 3.79 14.50
N VAL A 15 8.40 2.61 14.97
CA VAL A 15 8.15 2.31 16.40
C VAL A 15 9.37 2.46 17.32
N ASN A 16 10.58 2.67 16.76
CA ASN A 16 11.84 2.68 17.49
C ASN A 16 12.61 4.02 17.41
N ALA A 17 12.05 5.06 16.80
CA ALA A 17 12.73 6.35 16.65
C ALA A 17 13.15 6.94 18.02
N GLY A 18 14.38 7.45 18.13
CA GLY A 18 14.87 8.15 19.33
C GLY A 18 15.39 7.27 20.49
N LEU A 19 15.36 5.94 20.37
CA LEU A 19 15.84 5.01 21.41
C LEU A 19 17.38 4.84 21.47
N GLY A 20 18.15 5.69 20.77
CA GLY A 20 19.60 5.61 20.59
C GLY A 20 20.44 6.52 21.49
N ARG A 21 19.85 7.28 22.43
CA ARG A 21 20.58 8.28 23.22
C ARG A 21 21.42 7.71 24.37
N GLY A 22 22.57 8.35 24.63
CA GLY A 22 23.43 8.10 25.79
C GLY A 22 24.31 6.84 25.70
N TRP A 23 24.96 6.48 26.82
CA TRP A 23 25.85 5.32 26.90
C TRP A 23 25.11 3.99 26.62
N LYS A 24 23.85 3.88 27.05
CA LYS A 24 22.95 2.76 26.71
C LYS A 24 22.70 2.67 25.21
N GLY A 25 22.56 3.80 24.54
CA GLY A 25 22.42 3.89 23.09
C GLY A 25 23.67 3.43 22.33
N LYS A 26 24.87 3.85 22.78
CA LYS A 26 26.14 3.37 22.20
C LYS A 26 26.33 1.86 22.36
N LEU A 27 25.99 1.31 23.54
CA LEU A 27 26.04 -0.14 23.78
C LEU A 27 25.03 -0.87 22.90
N LYS A 28 23.80 -0.36 22.81
CA LYS A 28 22.75 -0.88 21.93
C LYS A 28 23.20 -0.87 20.46
N ARG A 29 23.86 0.20 20.00
CA ARG A 29 24.42 0.28 18.64
C ARG A 29 25.48 -0.80 18.40
N HIS A 30 26.42 -1.01 19.32
CA HIS A 30 27.41 -2.09 19.20
C HIS A 30 26.77 -3.48 19.18
N TYR A 31 25.80 -3.71 20.06
CA TYR A 31 25.00 -4.92 20.06
C TYR A 31 24.35 -5.16 18.70
N TRP A 32 23.69 -4.14 18.12
CA TRP A 32 23.04 -4.27 16.81
C TRP A 32 24.03 -4.47 15.67
N HIS A 33 25.22 -3.86 15.71
CA HIS A 33 26.27 -4.14 14.72
C HIS A 33 26.76 -5.58 14.82
N PHE A 34 27.00 -6.10 16.03
CA PHE A 34 27.42 -7.49 16.22
C PHE A 34 26.32 -8.45 15.76
N PHE A 35 25.08 -8.21 16.19
CA PHE A 35 23.92 -8.98 15.77
C PHE A 35 23.75 -8.96 14.25
N ALA A 36 23.83 -7.79 13.60
CA ALA A 36 23.71 -7.67 12.15
C ALA A 36 24.83 -8.42 11.42
N ARG A 37 26.07 -8.42 11.94
CA ARG A 37 27.18 -9.21 11.38
C ARG A 37 26.91 -10.70 11.49
N LEU A 38 26.47 -11.17 12.66
CA LEU A 38 26.14 -12.59 12.88
C LEU A 38 24.95 -13.01 11.99
N TYR A 39 23.88 -12.22 11.98
CA TYR A 39 22.70 -12.42 11.13
C TYR A 39 23.08 -12.49 9.64
N SER A 40 23.96 -11.59 9.18
CA SER A 40 24.44 -11.59 7.79
C SER A 40 25.36 -12.77 7.49
N TRP A 41 26.15 -13.22 8.46
CA TRP A 41 26.98 -14.40 8.34
C TRP A 41 26.14 -15.66 8.16
N VAL A 42 25.15 -15.87 9.04
CA VAL A 42 24.22 -17.02 9.00
C VAL A 42 23.32 -16.96 7.76
N GLY A 43 22.67 -15.82 7.49
CA GLY A 43 21.80 -15.66 6.32
C GLY A 43 22.54 -15.80 4.98
N GLY A 44 23.85 -15.53 4.97
CA GLY A 44 24.70 -15.76 3.82
C GLY A 44 24.90 -17.24 3.44
N GLU A 45 24.56 -18.18 4.33
CA GLU A 45 24.61 -19.63 4.07
C GLU A 45 23.35 -20.18 3.39
N VAL A 46 22.25 -19.42 3.38
CA VAL A 46 20.97 -19.91 2.84
C VAL A 46 21.10 -20.13 1.33
N ASP A 47 20.76 -21.33 0.87
CA ASP A 47 20.82 -21.72 -0.54
C ASP A 47 19.78 -20.93 -1.35
N VAL A 48 18.48 -21.23 -1.17
CA VAL A 48 17.38 -20.49 -1.81
C VAL A 48 16.89 -19.33 -0.95
N VAL A 49 16.95 -18.10 -1.50
CA VAL A 49 16.39 -16.92 -0.83
C VAL A 49 15.29 -16.31 -1.69
N MET A 50 14.07 -16.28 -1.14
CA MET A 50 12.93 -15.58 -1.72
C MET A 50 12.49 -14.43 -0.82
N THR A 51 12.04 -13.35 -1.42
CA THR A 51 11.57 -12.16 -0.71
C THR A 51 10.23 -11.69 -1.25
N ASN A 52 9.38 -11.19 -0.37
CA ASN A 52 7.99 -10.82 -0.67
C ASN A 52 7.84 -9.51 -1.46
N SER A 53 8.93 -8.80 -1.72
CA SER A 53 8.94 -7.52 -2.43
C SER A 53 10.34 -7.14 -2.89
N SER A 54 10.46 -6.24 -3.87
CA SER A 54 11.77 -5.70 -4.27
C SER A 54 12.41 -4.88 -3.15
N TRP A 55 11.59 -4.23 -2.32
CA TRP A 55 12.06 -3.51 -1.14
C TRP A 55 12.75 -4.45 -0.14
N THR A 56 12.12 -5.57 0.20
CA THR A 56 12.70 -6.58 1.09
C THR A 56 13.94 -7.22 0.46
N GLN A 57 13.91 -7.50 -0.85
CA GLN A 57 15.05 -8.02 -1.61
C GLN A 57 16.28 -7.12 -1.46
N ASN A 58 16.10 -5.82 -1.68
CA ASN A 58 17.18 -4.84 -1.57
C ASN A 58 17.71 -4.75 -0.13
N HIS A 59 16.83 -4.85 0.87
CA HIS A 59 17.26 -4.91 2.26
C HIS A 59 18.12 -6.13 2.57
N ILE A 60 17.70 -7.31 2.10
CA ILE A 60 18.45 -8.55 2.29
C ILE A 60 19.77 -8.52 1.51
N ARG A 61 19.80 -7.98 0.28
CA ARG A 61 21.05 -7.76 -0.47
C ARG A 61 22.04 -6.87 0.27
N GLN A 62 21.57 -5.77 0.86
CA GLN A 62 22.43 -4.87 1.64
C GLN A 62 23.02 -5.56 2.88
N LEU A 63 22.23 -6.37 3.58
CA LEU A 63 22.70 -7.11 4.76
C LEU A 63 23.62 -8.27 4.38
N TRP A 64 23.17 -9.15 3.48
CA TRP A 64 23.79 -10.44 3.23
C TRP A 64 24.78 -10.43 2.06
N GLY A 65 24.77 -9.43 1.17
CA GLY A 65 25.55 -9.44 -0.08
C GLY A 65 27.04 -9.66 0.12
N ALA A 66 27.67 -8.96 1.07
CA ALA A 66 29.11 -9.17 1.37
C ALA A 66 29.40 -10.58 1.93
N SER A 67 28.44 -11.19 2.62
CA SER A 67 28.52 -12.56 3.14
C SER A 67 28.38 -13.59 2.02
N ARG A 68 27.43 -13.37 1.11
CA ARG A 68 27.14 -14.23 -0.05
C ARG A 68 28.27 -14.20 -1.09
N ARG A 69 28.76 -13.00 -1.45
CA ARG A 69 29.89 -12.84 -2.38
C ARG A 69 31.16 -13.54 -1.91
N ARG A 70 31.49 -13.47 -0.61
CA ARG A 70 32.65 -14.19 -0.03
C ARG A 70 32.55 -15.71 -0.19
N ARG A 71 31.34 -16.23 -0.31
CA ARG A 71 31.05 -17.66 -0.52
C ARG A 71 30.79 -18.01 -1.98
N ARG A 72 31.08 -17.10 -2.92
CA ARG A 72 30.85 -17.28 -4.36
C ARG A 72 29.37 -17.55 -4.71
N ARG A 73 28.43 -17.12 -3.87
CA ARG A 73 26.99 -17.07 -4.19
C ARG A 73 26.71 -15.75 -4.91
N ALA A 74 25.96 -15.79 -6.02
CA ALA A 74 25.65 -14.60 -6.81
C ALA A 74 24.64 -13.68 -6.10
N ASP A 75 24.76 -12.36 -6.24
CA ASP A 75 23.78 -11.40 -5.68
C ASP A 75 22.40 -11.45 -6.40
N ASN A 76 22.37 -12.03 -7.61
CA ASN A 76 21.16 -12.26 -8.42
C ASN A 76 20.35 -13.50 -8.00
N ASP A 77 20.79 -14.19 -6.94
CA ASP A 77 20.18 -15.42 -6.43
C ASP A 77 18.97 -15.16 -5.50
N ILE A 78 18.87 -13.94 -4.93
CA ILE A 78 17.68 -13.58 -4.15
C ILE A 78 16.54 -13.28 -5.12
N THR A 79 15.48 -14.07 -5.09
CA THR A 79 14.34 -13.95 -6.01
C THR A 79 13.18 -13.17 -5.35
N VAL A 80 12.54 -12.25 -6.09
CA VAL A 80 11.28 -11.64 -5.62
C VAL A 80 10.12 -12.56 -5.97
N VAL A 81 9.35 -12.92 -4.94
CA VAL A 81 8.11 -13.69 -5.05
C VAL A 81 7.07 -12.95 -4.22
N PHE A 82 6.27 -12.11 -4.88
CA PHE A 82 5.20 -11.37 -4.24
C PHE A 82 4.18 -12.33 -3.63
N PRO A 83 3.65 -12.07 -2.42
CA PRO A 83 2.65 -12.94 -1.82
C PRO A 83 1.38 -12.94 -2.69
N PRO A 84 0.66 -14.07 -2.76
CA PRO A 84 -0.56 -14.17 -3.54
C PRO A 84 -1.63 -13.24 -2.96
N VAL A 85 -2.36 -12.58 -3.84
CA VAL A 85 -3.53 -11.77 -3.53
C VAL A 85 -4.68 -12.28 -4.38
N ALA A 86 -5.89 -12.33 -3.81
CA ALA A 86 -7.12 -12.80 -4.47
C ALA A 86 -7.63 -11.79 -5.52
N VAL A 87 -6.78 -11.43 -6.48
CA VAL A 87 -7.06 -10.45 -7.53
C VAL A 87 -8.20 -10.93 -8.40
N GLU A 88 -8.18 -12.20 -8.79
CA GLU A 88 -9.17 -12.83 -9.67
C GLU A 88 -10.58 -12.86 -9.03
N GLU A 89 -10.66 -13.09 -7.71
CA GLU A 89 -11.91 -13.01 -6.97
C GLU A 89 -12.46 -11.57 -6.96
N LEU A 90 -11.62 -10.59 -6.62
CA LEU A 90 -12.03 -9.19 -6.63
C LEU A 90 -12.43 -8.71 -8.03
N GLU A 91 -11.76 -9.19 -9.08
CA GLU A 91 -12.12 -8.85 -10.44
C GLU A 91 -13.50 -9.39 -10.84
N ARG A 92 -13.85 -10.59 -10.38
CA ARG A 92 -15.15 -11.22 -10.60
C ARG A 92 -16.26 -10.54 -9.81
N GLU A 93 -15.98 -10.15 -8.57
CA GLU A 93 -16.97 -9.58 -7.65
C GLU A 93 -17.23 -8.08 -7.90
N ILE A 94 -16.30 -7.38 -8.55
CA ILE A 94 -16.35 -5.92 -8.70
C ILE A 94 -16.02 -5.54 -10.14
N ASP A 95 -16.98 -4.95 -10.86
CA ASP A 95 -16.72 -4.37 -12.19
C ASP A 95 -16.01 -3.01 -12.10
N VAL A 96 -15.17 -2.71 -13.10
CA VAL A 96 -14.49 -1.41 -13.27
C VAL A 96 -14.75 -0.89 -14.68
N GLY A 97 -15.90 -0.26 -14.82
CA GLY A 97 -16.39 0.38 -16.03
C GLY A 97 -17.10 1.70 -15.76
N GLU A 98 -17.58 2.33 -16.83
CA GLU A 98 -18.32 3.59 -16.75
C GLU A 98 -19.60 3.47 -15.92
N GLU A 99 -20.23 2.31 -15.91
CA GLU A 99 -21.41 2.04 -15.10
C GLU A 99 -21.06 1.96 -13.60
N SER A 100 -20.02 1.19 -13.25
CA SER A 100 -19.54 1.06 -11.87
C SER A 100 -19.12 2.40 -11.23
N GLU A 101 -18.70 3.38 -12.04
CA GLU A 101 -18.34 4.72 -11.55
C GLU A 101 -19.54 5.47 -10.95
N LYS A 102 -20.77 5.15 -11.38
CA LYS A 102 -22.00 5.78 -10.88
C LYS A 102 -22.35 5.36 -9.45
N SER A 103 -21.90 4.18 -9.02
CA SER A 103 -22.11 3.66 -7.67
C SER A 103 -21.01 4.04 -6.68
N ARG A 104 -19.96 4.74 -7.14
CA ARG A 104 -18.87 5.15 -6.25
C ARG A 104 -19.15 6.48 -5.57
N HIS A 105 -18.96 6.50 -4.26
CA HIS A 105 -19.01 7.70 -3.42
C HIS A 105 -17.59 8.23 -3.19
N PRO A 106 -17.41 9.50 -2.81
CA PRO A 106 -16.10 10.08 -2.50
C PRO A 106 -15.58 9.64 -1.12
N HIS A 107 -15.80 8.38 -0.77
CA HIS A 107 -15.32 7.79 0.46
C HIS A 107 -13.87 7.32 0.33
N LEU A 108 -13.13 7.50 1.41
CA LEU A 108 -11.79 6.96 1.63
C LEU A 108 -11.93 5.72 2.50
N LEU A 109 -11.34 4.61 2.07
CA LEU A 109 -11.38 3.33 2.74
C LEU A 109 -9.97 2.97 3.23
N TYR A 110 -9.84 2.62 4.51
CA TYR A 110 -8.61 2.06 5.05
C TYR A 110 -8.89 0.72 5.74
N ILE A 111 -8.52 -0.36 5.08
CA ILE A 111 -8.56 -1.73 5.59
C ILE A 111 -7.20 -2.05 6.21
N ALA A 112 -7.12 -2.00 7.54
CA ALA A 112 -5.92 -2.35 8.28
C ALA A 112 -6.26 -2.73 9.72
N GLN A 113 -5.54 -3.71 10.28
CA GLN A 113 -5.65 -4.04 11.70
C GLN A 113 -5.31 -2.81 12.56
N PHE A 114 -6.00 -2.61 13.68
CA PHE A 114 -5.78 -1.46 14.56
C PHE A 114 -4.47 -1.56 15.36
N ARG A 115 -3.34 -1.37 14.68
CA ARG A 115 -1.98 -1.48 15.22
C ARG A 115 -1.18 -0.18 15.13
N PRO A 116 -0.13 0.02 15.95
CA PRO A 116 0.72 1.21 15.91
C PRO A 116 1.35 1.45 14.53
N GLU A 117 1.92 0.40 13.93
CA GLU A 117 2.62 0.46 12.65
C GLU A 117 1.70 0.86 11.48
N LYS A 118 0.39 0.59 11.59
CA LYS A 118 -0.60 0.98 10.58
C LYS A 118 -0.95 2.47 10.62
N ASN A 119 -0.45 3.23 11.59
CA ASN A 119 -0.49 4.69 11.62
C ASN A 119 -1.85 5.32 11.24
N HIS A 120 -2.93 4.83 11.87
CA HIS A 120 -4.30 5.35 11.67
C HIS A 120 -4.42 6.83 12.04
N GLN A 121 -3.61 7.29 13.00
CA GLN A 121 -3.53 8.69 13.40
C GLN A 121 -3.16 9.60 12.22
N LEU A 122 -2.17 9.22 11.41
CA LEU A 122 -1.80 9.97 10.22
C LEU A 122 -2.98 10.10 9.24
N VAL A 123 -3.74 9.03 9.03
CA VAL A 123 -4.92 9.04 8.15
C VAL A 123 -6.01 9.99 8.68
N LEU A 124 -6.33 9.93 9.98
CA LEU A 124 -7.30 10.82 10.61
C LEU A 124 -6.87 12.29 10.50
N THR A 125 -5.60 12.59 10.82
CA THR A 125 -5.07 13.95 10.72
C THR A 125 -5.06 14.45 9.27
N ALA A 126 -4.66 13.63 8.31
CA ALA A 126 -4.69 13.98 6.89
C ALA A 126 -6.12 14.22 6.40
N PHE A 127 -7.07 13.36 6.77
CA PHE A 127 -8.46 13.51 6.39
C PHE A 127 -9.09 14.77 6.99
N ALA A 128 -8.79 15.11 8.25
CA ALA A 128 -9.20 16.37 8.84
C ALA A 128 -8.67 17.58 8.08
N ARG A 129 -7.38 17.58 7.71
CA ARG A 129 -6.77 18.64 6.89
C ARG A 129 -7.45 18.76 5.53
N PHE A 130 -7.74 17.63 4.89
CA PHE A 130 -8.46 17.58 3.63
C PHE A 130 -9.84 18.23 3.76
N LEU A 131 -10.68 17.82 4.73
CA LEU A 131 -12.01 18.41 4.92
C LEU A 131 -11.96 19.91 5.24
N HIS A 132 -11.06 20.35 6.12
CA HIS A 132 -10.92 21.77 6.46
C HIS A 132 -10.47 22.62 5.26
N SER A 133 -9.62 22.07 4.37
CA SER A 133 -9.20 22.77 3.14
C SER A 133 -10.35 23.00 2.15
N GLN A 134 -11.36 22.11 2.15
CA GLN A 134 -12.56 22.27 1.32
C GLN A 134 -13.50 23.36 1.88
N GLN A 135 -13.54 23.53 3.20
CA GLN A 135 -14.38 24.52 3.87
C GLN A 135 -13.82 25.95 3.79
N HIS A 136 -12.50 26.09 3.67
CA HIS A 136 -11.82 27.37 3.51
C HIS A 136 -10.91 27.36 2.27
N PRO A 137 -11.47 27.49 1.04
CA PRO A 137 -10.67 27.68 -0.16
C PRO A 137 -9.85 28.96 0.04
N SER A 138 -8.53 28.84 0.14
CA SER A 138 -7.67 30.00 0.29
C SER A 138 -7.85 30.92 -0.91
N THR A 139 -8.19 32.20 -0.67
CA THR A 139 -8.33 33.28 -1.65
C THR A 139 -6.96 33.72 -2.22
N SER A 140 -6.11 32.77 -2.58
CA SER A 140 -4.74 33.01 -3.03
C SER A 140 -4.45 32.25 -4.33
N SER A 141 -5.14 32.64 -5.39
CA SER A 141 -4.66 32.55 -6.77
C SER A 141 -5.46 33.52 -7.64
N SER A 142 -5.27 34.82 -7.39
CA SER A 142 -5.62 35.87 -8.33
C SER A 142 -4.69 35.79 -9.55
N THR A 143 -5.10 35.01 -10.54
CA THR A 143 -4.77 35.32 -11.94
C THR A 143 -6.05 35.10 -12.74
N PRO A 144 -6.66 36.15 -13.30
CA PRO A 144 -7.86 36.00 -14.10
C PRO A 144 -7.47 35.35 -15.44
N SER A 145 -7.66 34.03 -15.57
CA SER A 145 -7.77 33.43 -16.89
C SER A 145 -9.21 33.58 -17.36
N THR A 146 -9.46 34.60 -18.16
CA THR A 146 -10.66 34.73 -18.98
C THR A 146 -10.73 33.55 -19.95
N THR A 147 -11.38 32.47 -19.54
CA THR A 147 -11.98 31.50 -20.46
C THR A 147 -13.16 30.89 -19.73
N THR A 148 -14.33 31.50 -19.96
CA THR A 148 -15.64 30.96 -19.65
C THR A 148 -15.78 29.59 -20.29
N THR A 149 -15.48 28.53 -19.54
CA THR A 149 -16.00 27.18 -19.82
C THR A 149 -16.86 26.81 -18.63
N THR A 150 -18.14 26.68 -18.93
CA THR A 150 -19.24 26.33 -18.05
C THR A 150 -18.96 24.97 -17.40
N THR A 151 -18.31 24.96 -16.24
CA THR A 151 -18.32 23.79 -15.37
C THR A 151 -19.69 23.74 -14.70
N THR A 152 -20.60 23.00 -15.33
CA THR A 152 -21.85 22.52 -14.75
C THR A 152 -21.53 21.82 -13.43
N THR A 153 -21.74 22.49 -12.30
CA THR A 153 -21.82 21.86 -10.98
C THR A 153 -23.14 21.09 -10.89
N PRO A 154 -23.16 19.75 -10.80
CA PRO A 154 -24.39 19.00 -10.54
C PRO A 154 -24.46 18.62 -9.06
N GLY A 155 -25.29 19.34 -8.28
CA GLY A 155 -25.71 18.97 -6.91
C GLY A 155 -24.61 18.87 -5.84
N PRO A 156 -24.94 18.84 -4.53
CA PRO A 156 -23.95 18.51 -3.52
C PRO A 156 -23.65 17.01 -3.64
N ALA A 157 -22.55 16.67 -4.30
CA ALA A 157 -21.97 15.33 -4.22
C ALA A 157 -21.89 14.90 -2.74
N ASP A 158 -22.17 13.62 -2.45
CA ASP A 158 -22.09 13.08 -1.10
C ASP A 158 -20.83 13.59 -0.38
N PRO A 159 -20.92 14.08 0.87
CA PRO A 159 -19.74 14.57 1.57
C PRO A 159 -18.73 13.42 1.74
N PRO A 160 -17.42 13.66 1.54
CA PRO A 160 -16.42 12.63 1.75
C PRO A 160 -16.47 12.06 3.17
N LYS A 161 -16.34 10.74 3.28
CA LYS A 161 -16.26 10.01 4.55
C LYS A 161 -14.99 9.16 4.58
N LEU A 162 -14.44 8.98 5.77
CA LEU A 162 -13.35 8.05 6.03
C LEU A 162 -13.89 6.81 6.74
N ILE A 163 -13.68 5.64 6.16
CA ILE A 163 -14.12 4.35 6.68
C ILE A 163 -12.87 3.57 7.06
N LEU A 164 -12.72 3.31 8.36
CA LEU A 164 -11.62 2.55 8.94
C LEU A 164 -12.12 1.14 9.28
N ILE A 165 -11.63 0.13 8.59
CA ILE A 165 -11.99 -1.27 8.79
C ILE A 165 -10.78 -2.02 9.35
N GLY A 166 -10.95 -2.75 10.44
CA GLY A 166 -9.86 -3.49 11.05
C GLY A 166 -10.30 -4.49 12.12
N SER A 167 -9.47 -5.51 12.36
CA SER A 167 -9.71 -6.46 13.43
C SER A 167 -9.37 -5.89 14.80
N VAL A 168 -10.09 -6.30 15.84
CA VAL A 168 -9.78 -6.03 17.25
C VAL A 168 -9.52 -7.36 17.97
N ARG A 169 -8.26 -7.65 18.29
CA ARG A 169 -7.86 -8.99 18.78
C ARG A 169 -7.74 -9.08 20.30
N ASP A 170 -7.48 -7.95 20.94
CA ASP A 170 -7.22 -7.86 22.37
C ASP A 170 -7.61 -6.47 22.92
N SER A 171 -7.41 -6.27 24.22
CA SER A 171 -7.70 -5.02 24.91
C SER A 171 -6.84 -3.84 24.42
N ASP A 172 -5.65 -4.09 23.89
CA ASP A 172 -4.75 -3.04 23.39
C ASP A 172 -5.25 -2.50 22.05
N ASP A 173 -5.68 -3.39 21.15
CA ASP A 173 -6.36 -3.03 19.90
C ASP A 173 -7.65 -2.26 20.21
N ALA A 174 -8.47 -2.72 21.17
CA ALA A 174 -9.70 -2.04 21.58
C ALA A 174 -9.44 -0.63 22.14
N THR A 175 -8.43 -0.51 23.01
CA THR A 175 -7.97 0.79 23.55
C THR A 175 -7.51 1.72 22.45
N ARG A 176 -6.87 1.18 21.40
CA ARG A 176 -6.43 1.98 20.25
C ARG A 176 -7.62 2.51 19.46
N VAL A 177 -8.61 1.69 19.17
CA VAL A 177 -9.84 2.14 18.50
C VAL A 177 -10.50 3.26 19.30
N TYR A 178 -10.60 3.11 20.63
CA TYR A 178 -11.14 4.15 21.50
C TYR A 178 -10.36 5.48 21.38
N LYS A 179 -9.03 5.44 21.45
CA LYS A 179 -8.18 6.63 21.27
C LYS A 179 -8.34 7.27 19.89
N LEU A 180 -8.49 6.47 18.84
CA LEU A 180 -8.72 6.98 17.48
C LEU A 180 -10.09 7.67 17.35
N ARG A 181 -11.13 7.18 18.05
CA ARG A 181 -12.43 7.84 18.11
C ARG A 181 -12.36 9.18 18.84
N LEU A 182 -11.61 9.26 19.95
CA LEU A 182 -11.35 10.53 20.64
C LEU A 182 -10.62 11.52 19.73
N LEU A 183 -9.58 11.05 19.02
CA LEU A 183 -8.87 11.89 18.07
C LEU A 183 -9.79 12.41 16.94
N ALA A 184 -10.67 11.58 16.39
CA ALA A 184 -11.64 12.03 15.39
C ALA A 184 -12.59 13.13 15.93
N HIS A 185 -12.95 13.05 17.21
CA HIS A 185 -13.71 14.09 17.90
C HIS A 185 -12.90 15.38 18.11
N GLU A 186 -11.66 15.27 18.60
CA GLU A 186 -10.74 16.41 18.78
C GLU A 186 -10.46 17.15 17.47
N LEU A 187 -10.30 16.40 16.38
CA LEU A 187 -10.12 16.92 15.02
C LEU A 187 -11.42 17.45 14.39
N LYS A 188 -12.56 17.37 15.10
CA LYS A 188 -13.90 17.80 14.65
C LYS A 188 -14.39 17.14 13.35
N ILE A 189 -14.04 15.88 13.16
CA ILE A 189 -14.43 15.07 11.98
C ILE A 189 -15.20 13.81 12.34
N LYS A 190 -15.61 13.64 13.59
CA LYS A 190 -16.32 12.44 14.09
C LYS A 190 -17.47 12.00 13.18
N GLU A 191 -18.30 12.93 12.72
CA GLU A 191 -19.47 12.63 11.88
C GLU A 191 -19.10 12.21 10.44
N SER A 192 -17.85 12.44 10.03
CA SER A 192 -17.31 12.03 8.73
C SER A 192 -16.44 10.77 8.82
N VAL A 193 -16.30 10.15 10.00
CA VAL A 193 -15.46 8.97 10.23
C VAL A 193 -16.29 7.79 10.74
N THR A 194 -16.18 6.65 10.06
CA THR A 194 -16.79 5.38 10.47
C THR A 194 -15.70 4.38 10.84
N PHE A 195 -15.88 3.69 11.96
CA PHE A 195 -15.01 2.58 12.38
C PHE A 195 -15.82 1.29 12.32
N VAL A 196 -15.37 0.34 11.50
CA VAL A 196 -15.96 -1.00 11.36
C VAL A 196 -14.97 -2.00 11.92
N CYS A 197 -15.25 -2.50 13.12
CA CYS A 197 -14.42 -3.53 13.75
C CYS A 197 -14.89 -4.92 13.29
N ASP A 198 -13.94 -5.79 12.97
CA ASP A 198 -14.19 -7.21 12.69
C ASP A 198 -15.25 -7.44 11.59
N ALA A 199 -15.13 -6.67 10.49
CA ALA A 199 -16.03 -6.75 9.35
C ALA A 199 -15.97 -8.13 8.68
N SER A 200 -17.14 -8.64 8.26
CA SER A 200 -17.21 -9.82 7.40
C SER A 200 -16.64 -9.50 6.01
N TRP A 201 -16.29 -10.54 5.26
CA TRP A 201 -15.88 -10.40 3.86
C TRP A 201 -16.94 -9.67 3.01
N SER A 202 -18.22 -10.00 3.20
CA SER A 202 -19.33 -9.33 2.49
C SER A 202 -19.40 -7.83 2.79
N GLN A 203 -19.13 -7.41 4.03
CA GLN A 203 -19.04 -5.99 4.38
C GLN A 203 -17.82 -5.32 3.73
N ILE A 204 -16.67 -6.00 3.72
CA ILE A 204 -15.46 -5.51 3.03
C ILE A 204 -15.73 -5.30 1.53
N LEU A 205 -16.32 -6.30 0.86
CA LEU A 205 -16.70 -6.20 -0.55
C LEU A 205 -17.67 -5.05 -0.83
N ALA A 206 -18.67 -4.83 0.03
CA ALA A 206 -19.60 -3.72 -0.11
C ALA A 206 -18.89 -2.35 -0.07
N HIS A 207 -17.90 -2.20 0.82
CA HIS A 207 -17.09 -0.98 0.90
C HIS A 207 -16.13 -0.84 -0.29
N LEU A 208 -15.48 -1.92 -0.72
CA LEU A 208 -14.60 -1.91 -1.90
C LEU A 208 -15.35 -1.54 -3.19
N ARG A 209 -16.60 -2.01 -3.36
CA ARG A 209 -17.44 -1.67 -4.52
C ARG A 209 -17.76 -0.18 -4.61
N THR A 210 -17.92 0.49 -3.47
CA THR A 210 -18.52 1.83 -3.41
C THR A 210 -17.55 2.95 -3.04
N ALA A 211 -16.41 2.64 -2.43
CA ALA A 211 -15.40 3.66 -2.10
C ALA A 211 -14.64 4.12 -3.36
N SER A 212 -14.15 5.35 -3.35
CA SER A 212 -13.34 5.90 -4.46
C SER A 212 -11.85 5.76 -4.23
N VAL A 213 -11.40 5.87 -2.98
CA VAL A 213 -9.99 5.95 -2.61
C VAL A 213 -9.67 4.88 -1.56
N GLY A 214 -8.61 4.11 -1.80
CA GLY A 214 -8.04 3.18 -0.82
C GLY A 214 -6.80 3.80 -0.20
N VAL A 215 -6.71 3.85 1.13
CA VAL A 215 -5.62 4.53 1.84
C VAL A 215 -4.72 3.50 2.49
N ASN A 216 -3.40 3.73 2.48
CA ASN A 216 -2.45 2.98 3.27
C ASN A 216 -1.34 3.87 3.82
N SER A 217 -1.29 4.09 5.13
CA SER A 217 -0.35 5.02 5.78
C SER A 217 0.84 4.32 6.45
N MET A 218 0.95 3.00 6.32
CA MET A 218 2.02 2.23 6.95
C MET A 218 3.38 2.61 6.37
N TRP A 219 4.27 3.12 7.24
CA TRP A 219 5.64 3.42 6.87
C TRP A 219 6.47 2.15 6.74
N ASN A 220 7.22 2.01 5.64
CA ASN A 220 8.07 0.87 5.34
C ASN A 220 7.31 -0.46 5.43
N GLU A 221 6.09 -0.47 4.88
CA GLU A 221 5.39 -1.73 4.71
C GLU A 221 6.14 -2.62 3.72
N HIS A 222 6.39 -3.87 4.10
CA HIS A 222 7.18 -4.79 3.28
C HIS A 222 6.56 -5.01 1.91
N PHE A 223 5.23 -5.15 1.81
CA PHE A 223 4.53 -5.39 0.56
C PHE A 223 3.24 -4.56 0.44
N GLY A 224 2.21 -4.87 1.23
CA GLY A 224 0.94 -4.12 1.24
C GLY A 224 -0.17 -4.79 0.43
N ILE A 225 -0.63 -5.96 0.88
CA ILE A 225 -1.71 -6.74 0.24
C ILE A 225 -2.96 -5.89 0.03
N GLY A 226 -3.39 -5.13 1.04
CA GLY A 226 -4.56 -4.24 0.93
C GLY A 226 -4.44 -3.20 -0.18
N VAL A 227 -3.23 -2.77 -0.54
CA VAL A 227 -3.02 -1.85 -1.66
C VAL A 227 -3.31 -2.53 -2.99
N VAL A 228 -2.89 -3.79 -3.15
CA VAL A 228 -3.21 -4.60 -4.33
C VAL A 228 -4.72 -4.84 -4.42
N GLU A 229 -5.37 -5.16 -3.30
CA GLU A 229 -6.82 -5.35 -3.23
C GLU A 229 -7.57 -4.06 -3.65
N TYR A 230 -7.10 -2.90 -3.21
CA TYR A 230 -7.64 -1.62 -3.66
C TYR A 230 -7.52 -1.46 -5.18
N GLN A 231 -6.37 -1.75 -5.77
CA GLN A 231 -6.18 -1.66 -7.22
C GLN A 231 -7.09 -2.64 -7.98
N ALA A 232 -7.20 -3.89 -7.51
CA ALA A 232 -8.05 -4.92 -8.11
C ALA A 232 -9.55 -4.55 -8.03
N ALA A 233 -9.99 -4.06 -6.87
CA ALA A 233 -11.35 -3.54 -6.66
C ALA A 233 -11.60 -2.18 -7.36
N GLY A 234 -10.58 -1.61 -8.01
CA GLY A 234 -10.68 -0.37 -8.76
C GLY A 234 -10.76 0.87 -7.90
N LEU A 235 -10.23 0.90 -6.67
CA LEU A 235 -10.03 2.12 -5.89
C LEU A 235 -8.74 2.83 -6.35
N LEU A 236 -8.73 4.16 -6.23
CA LEU A 236 -7.48 4.92 -6.39
C LEU A 236 -6.67 4.79 -5.11
N ALA A 237 -5.52 4.10 -5.17
CA ALA A 237 -4.67 3.92 -4.00
C ALA A 237 -3.93 5.22 -3.66
N VAL A 238 -3.96 5.62 -2.38
CA VAL A 238 -3.14 6.69 -1.81
C VAL A 238 -2.30 6.08 -0.69
N VAL A 239 -1.00 5.91 -0.95
CA VAL A 239 -0.12 5.12 -0.08
C VAL A 239 1.03 5.93 0.49
N HIS A 240 1.61 5.45 1.59
CA HIS A 240 2.86 5.99 2.09
C HIS A 240 3.97 5.80 1.04
N ASP A 241 4.77 6.84 0.78
CA ASP A 241 5.87 6.84 -0.19
C ASP A 241 7.12 6.12 0.34
N SER A 242 6.95 4.88 0.83
CA SER A 242 8.05 3.98 1.18
C SER A 242 7.63 2.51 1.13
N GLY A 243 8.61 1.61 1.26
CA GLY A 243 8.35 0.17 1.29
C GLY A 243 7.90 -0.42 -0.07
N GLY A 244 7.30 -1.61 0.00
CA GLY A 244 6.68 -2.30 -1.13
C GLY A 244 5.57 -1.52 -1.82
N PRO A 245 4.67 -0.81 -1.11
CA PRO A 245 3.63 -0.02 -1.77
C PRO A 245 4.19 1.02 -2.76
N ARG A 246 5.31 1.66 -2.42
CA ARG A 246 6.02 2.61 -3.31
C ARG A 246 6.74 1.91 -4.46
N GLY A 247 7.49 0.85 -4.16
CA GLY A 247 8.44 0.26 -5.09
C GLY A 247 7.82 -0.74 -6.06
N ASP A 248 6.77 -1.44 -5.63
CA ASP A 248 6.23 -2.59 -6.36
C ASP A 248 4.79 -2.37 -6.85
N ILE A 249 3.96 -1.60 -6.13
CA ILE A 249 2.50 -1.58 -6.33
C ILE A 249 2.02 -0.25 -6.97
N VAL A 250 2.30 0.88 -6.33
CA VAL A 250 1.91 2.23 -6.81
C VAL A 250 3.06 2.83 -7.61
N VAL A 251 3.10 2.43 -8.89
CA VAL A 251 4.17 2.71 -9.85
C VAL A 251 3.59 3.22 -11.17
N ASP A 252 4.44 3.74 -12.04
CA ASP A 252 4.05 4.06 -13.41
C ASP A 252 4.05 2.77 -14.24
N VAL A 253 2.96 2.54 -14.97
CA VAL A 253 2.81 1.40 -15.88
C VAL A 253 2.45 1.88 -17.26
N ASP A 254 2.87 1.11 -18.27
CA ASP A 254 2.50 1.37 -19.65
C ASP A 254 1.07 0.89 -19.95
N GLY A 255 0.59 1.15 -21.17
CA GLY A 255 -0.79 0.83 -21.58
C GLY A 255 -1.18 -0.64 -21.39
N ASP A 256 -0.20 -1.55 -21.45
CA ASP A 256 -0.38 -3.00 -21.26
C ASP A 256 -0.24 -3.44 -19.79
N GLY A 257 -0.05 -2.50 -18.86
CA GLY A 257 0.18 -2.78 -17.44
C GLY A 257 1.58 -3.31 -17.12
N ASN A 258 2.48 -3.32 -18.10
CA ASN A 258 3.90 -3.59 -17.88
C ASN A 258 4.52 -2.46 -17.05
N VAL A 259 5.31 -2.85 -16.05
CA VAL A 259 6.12 -1.90 -15.28
C VAL A 259 7.31 -1.54 -16.14
N ASN A 260 7.64 -0.25 -16.24
CA ASN A 260 8.94 0.16 -16.80
C ASN A 260 10.05 -0.37 -15.89
N ASP A 261 10.66 -1.50 -16.28
CA ASP A 261 11.71 -2.20 -15.53
C ASP A 261 12.94 -1.32 -15.26
N ASP A 262 13.12 -0.23 -16.03
CA ASP A 262 14.18 0.75 -15.86
C ASP A 262 14.14 1.50 -14.52
N LEU A 263 12.99 1.52 -13.82
CA LEU A 263 12.84 2.17 -12.50
C LEU A 263 12.89 1.21 -11.31
N ALA A 264 12.74 -0.10 -11.54
CA ALA A 264 12.74 -1.11 -10.47
C ALA A 264 14.16 -1.54 -10.05
N GLY A 265 15.18 -1.19 -10.84
CA GLY A 265 16.57 -1.63 -10.67
C GLY A 265 17.59 -0.58 -10.21
N GLY A 266 17.21 0.70 -10.04
CA GLY A 266 18.19 1.77 -9.83
C GLY A 266 17.66 2.99 -9.08
N ALA A 267 17.43 2.85 -7.77
CA ALA A 267 17.43 4.01 -6.89
C ALA A 267 18.59 3.82 -5.90
N ASP A 268 19.76 4.30 -6.34
CA ASP A 268 20.93 4.49 -5.51
C ASP A 268 20.63 5.49 -4.38
N ALA A 269 21.35 5.32 -3.29
CA ALA A 269 21.28 6.08 -2.07
C ALA A 269 21.64 7.56 -2.30
N GLY A 270 20.95 8.42 -1.53
CA GLY A 270 21.28 9.79 -1.18
C GLY A 270 22.29 10.56 -2.04
N ALA A 271 21.78 11.54 -2.78
CA ALA A 271 22.49 12.80 -3.00
C ALA A 271 21.47 13.94 -2.87
N ASP A 272 21.79 14.90 -2.01
CA ASP A 272 21.14 16.20 -1.96
C ASP A 272 21.20 16.85 -3.36
N ASP A 273 20.07 17.33 -3.88
CA ASP A 273 20.09 18.34 -4.94
C ASP A 273 18.93 19.32 -4.77
N ASP A 274 19.33 20.56 -4.54
CA ASP A 274 18.56 21.77 -4.40
C ASP A 274 18.42 22.37 -5.82
N GLY A 275 17.20 22.47 -6.38
CA GLY A 275 17.08 23.12 -7.68
C GLY A 275 15.78 22.91 -8.43
N GLY A 276 14.94 23.94 -8.46
CA GLY A 276 13.69 23.99 -9.20
C GLY A 276 13.81 23.77 -10.72
N GLY A 277 12.78 23.16 -11.29
CA GLY A 277 12.65 23.00 -12.75
C GLY A 277 11.34 22.35 -13.15
N GLY A 278 10.24 23.13 -13.15
CA GLY A 278 8.95 22.67 -13.62
C GLY A 278 8.98 22.27 -15.10
N ARG A 279 8.70 20.99 -15.40
CA ARG A 279 8.33 20.55 -16.74
C ARG A 279 6.82 20.31 -16.82
N ARG A 280 6.11 21.34 -17.29
CA ARG A 280 4.75 21.23 -17.81
C ARG A 280 4.77 20.30 -19.03
N ARG A 281 4.15 19.12 -18.95
CA ARG A 281 3.83 18.32 -20.15
C ARG A 281 2.46 18.75 -20.67
N ARG A 282 2.49 19.38 -21.85
CA ARG A 282 1.32 19.70 -22.69
C ARG A 282 0.60 18.41 -23.08
N GLY A 283 -0.73 18.48 -23.07
CA GLY A 283 -1.61 17.39 -23.48
C GLY A 283 -1.57 17.07 -24.98
N GLY A 284 -1.92 15.82 -25.27
CA GLY A 284 -2.36 15.33 -26.57
C GLY A 284 -3.40 14.25 -26.32
N GLY A 285 -4.62 14.46 -26.79
CA GLY A 285 -5.74 13.53 -26.66
C GLY A 285 -5.65 12.37 -27.65
N GLY A 286 -6.20 11.22 -27.25
CA GLY A 286 -6.46 10.07 -28.12
C GLY A 286 -6.22 8.72 -27.45
N GLY A 287 -7.30 8.05 -27.02
CA GLY A 287 -7.36 6.58 -26.89
C GLY A 287 -6.62 5.90 -25.72
N GLY A 288 -7.29 5.77 -24.58
CA GLY A 288 -7.45 4.49 -23.84
C GLY A 288 -6.27 3.68 -23.27
N GLY A 289 -5.01 3.96 -23.59
CA GLY A 289 -3.87 3.10 -23.22
C GLY A 289 -2.57 3.87 -22.99
N GLY A 290 -2.63 5.03 -22.32
CA GLY A 290 -1.44 5.84 -22.04
C GLY A 290 -0.66 5.35 -20.82
N THR A 291 0.68 5.43 -20.91
CA THR A 291 1.59 5.25 -19.77
C THR A 291 1.21 6.20 -18.61
N GLY A 292 1.19 5.73 -17.37
CA GLY A 292 0.95 6.63 -16.25
C GLY A 292 0.83 5.94 -14.89
N PRO A 293 0.65 6.73 -13.82
CA PRO A 293 0.62 6.21 -12.46
C PRO A 293 -0.61 5.33 -12.22
N THR A 294 -0.46 4.38 -11.29
CA THR A 294 -1.52 3.51 -10.76
C THR A 294 -2.13 3.99 -9.43
N GLY A 295 -1.69 5.14 -8.93
CA GLY A 295 -2.19 5.76 -7.70
C GLY A 295 -1.35 6.95 -7.27
N PHE A 296 -1.48 7.35 -6.01
CA PHE A 296 -0.79 8.48 -5.40
C PHE A 296 0.09 8.04 -4.24
N ARG A 297 1.15 8.79 -4.00
CA ARG A 297 2.12 8.56 -2.91
C ARG A 297 2.23 9.81 -2.05
N ALA A 298 2.32 9.62 -0.73
CA ALA A 298 2.39 10.70 0.25
C ALA A 298 3.25 10.29 1.46
N THR A 299 3.74 11.25 2.25
CA THR A 299 4.68 10.98 3.36
C THR A 299 4.21 11.51 4.71
N ASP A 300 3.36 12.53 4.71
CA ASP A 300 2.90 13.23 5.90
C ASP A 300 1.45 13.69 5.76
N ALA A 301 0.88 14.26 6.83
CA ALA A 301 -0.54 14.59 6.84
C ALA A 301 -0.93 15.62 5.77
N ALA A 302 -0.02 16.51 5.38
CA ALA A 302 -0.29 17.52 4.37
C ALA A 302 -0.29 16.93 2.95
N SER A 303 0.72 16.11 2.63
CA SER A 303 0.81 15.42 1.35
C SER A 303 -0.30 14.37 1.16
N PHE A 304 -0.72 13.66 2.22
CA PHE A 304 -1.88 12.77 2.16
C PHE A 304 -3.17 13.56 1.90
N ALA A 305 -3.38 14.69 2.58
CA ALA A 305 -4.55 15.55 2.35
C ALA A 305 -4.61 16.07 0.91
N LEU A 306 -3.46 16.48 0.36
CA LEU A 306 -3.35 16.88 -1.05
C LEU A 306 -3.67 15.73 -2.00
N ALA A 307 -3.12 14.53 -1.75
CA ALA A 307 -3.40 13.35 -2.56
C ALA A 307 -4.88 12.95 -2.52
N PHE A 308 -5.55 13.06 -1.37
CA PHE A 308 -7.01 12.85 -1.28
C PHE A 308 -7.79 13.83 -2.16
N SER A 309 -7.42 15.12 -2.10
CA SER A 309 -8.03 16.15 -2.94
C SER A 309 -7.82 15.86 -4.42
N GLN A 310 -6.58 15.54 -4.83
CA GLN A 310 -6.26 15.20 -6.21
C GLN A 310 -7.00 13.96 -6.72
N ALA A 311 -7.02 12.89 -5.93
CA ALA A 311 -7.68 11.63 -6.31
C ALA A 311 -9.20 11.83 -6.52
N LEU A 312 -9.86 12.59 -5.64
CA LEU A 312 -11.29 12.87 -5.74
C LEU A 312 -11.64 13.91 -6.82
N ALA A 313 -10.73 14.83 -7.13
CA ALA A 313 -10.91 15.87 -8.13
C ALA A 313 -10.54 15.44 -9.57
N LEU A 314 -10.03 14.21 -9.76
CA LEU A 314 -9.68 13.72 -11.10
C LEU A 314 -10.89 13.77 -12.05
N PRO A 315 -10.70 14.27 -13.28
CA PRO A 315 -11.72 14.17 -14.33
C PRO A 315 -12.18 12.71 -14.50
N PRO A 316 -13.47 12.44 -14.79
CA PRO A 316 -14.00 11.08 -14.86
C PRO A 316 -13.21 10.13 -15.79
N GLN A 317 -12.75 10.64 -16.93
CA GLN A 317 -11.96 9.86 -17.90
C GLN A 317 -10.58 9.47 -17.33
N ASP A 318 -9.87 10.43 -16.73
CA ASP A 318 -8.54 10.20 -16.15
C ASP A 318 -8.62 9.27 -14.93
N ARG A 319 -9.68 9.42 -14.12
CA ARG A 319 -9.97 8.55 -12.98
C ARG A 319 -10.19 7.11 -13.42
N LEU A 320 -11.09 6.88 -14.38
CA LEU A 320 -11.36 5.52 -14.88
C LEU A 320 -10.12 4.92 -15.55
N ALA A 321 -9.35 5.72 -16.31
CA ALA A 321 -8.10 5.27 -16.91
C ALA A 321 -7.07 4.83 -15.85
N MET A 322 -6.91 5.60 -14.77
CA MET A 322 -6.01 5.22 -13.66
C MET A 322 -6.47 3.93 -12.97
N ARG A 323 -7.76 3.78 -12.67
CA ARG A 323 -8.31 2.56 -12.07
C ARG A 323 -8.05 1.33 -12.95
N ARG A 324 -8.28 1.44 -14.26
CA ARG A 324 -8.03 0.35 -15.22
C ARG A 324 -6.56 -0.04 -15.26
N ARG A 325 -5.64 0.93 -15.36
CA ARG A 325 -4.19 0.64 -15.32
C ARG A 325 -3.77 -0.04 -14.03
N ALA A 326 -4.26 0.47 -12.89
CA ALA A 326 -3.97 -0.09 -11.58
C ALA A 326 -4.46 -1.53 -11.47
N ARG A 327 -5.68 -1.82 -11.93
CA ARG A 327 -6.26 -3.16 -11.95
C ARG A 327 -5.48 -4.13 -12.85
N VAL A 328 -5.04 -3.71 -14.03
CA VAL A 328 -4.16 -4.53 -14.88
C VAL A 328 -2.83 -4.80 -14.17
N SER A 329 -2.21 -3.78 -13.56
CA SER A 329 -0.96 -3.93 -12.80
C SER A 329 -1.10 -4.91 -11.62
N ALA A 330 -2.26 -4.94 -10.96
CA ALA A 330 -2.54 -5.83 -9.83
C ALA A 330 -2.42 -7.33 -10.19
N LYS A 331 -2.63 -7.69 -11.47
CA LYS A 331 -2.51 -9.09 -11.95
C LYS A 331 -1.12 -9.69 -11.76
N ARG A 332 -0.08 -8.86 -11.56
CA ARG A 332 1.28 -9.32 -11.22
C ARG A 332 1.37 -10.01 -9.86
N PHE A 333 0.32 -9.91 -9.05
CA PHE A 333 0.24 -10.41 -7.67
C PHE A 333 -0.80 -11.53 -7.48
N GLY A 334 -1.41 -12.02 -8.57
CA GLY A 334 -2.36 -13.13 -8.50
C GLY A 334 -1.69 -14.47 -8.14
N GLU A 335 -2.50 -15.42 -7.67
CA GLU A 335 -2.07 -16.74 -7.19
C GLU A 335 -1.27 -17.53 -8.24
N ASP A 336 -1.71 -17.49 -9.49
CA ASP A 336 -1.04 -18.11 -10.64
C ASP A 336 0.38 -17.56 -10.87
N VAL A 337 0.56 -16.25 -10.67
CA VAL A 337 1.87 -15.62 -10.82
C VAL A 337 2.78 -16.01 -9.66
N PHE A 338 2.23 -16.06 -8.44
CA PHE A 338 2.94 -16.54 -7.27
C PHE A 338 3.43 -17.97 -7.47
N ALA A 339 2.56 -18.92 -7.81
CA ALA A 339 2.91 -20.34 -8.00
C ALA A 339 4.05 -20.51 -9.00
N ARG A 340 3.94 -19.90 -10.19
CA ARG A 340 5.00 -19.96 -11.22
C ARG A 340 6.32 -19.36 -10.75
N ARG A 341 6.31 -18.26 -10.00
CA ARG A 341 7.55 -17.62 -9.51
C ARG A 341 8.16 -18.36 -8.34
N PHE A 342 7.33 -18.91 -7.46
CA PHE A 342 7.75 -19.73 -6.33
C PHE A 342 8.48 -20.99 -6.82
N GLU A 343 7.89 -21.72 -7.78
CA GLU A 343 8.50 -22.88 -8.41
C GLU A 343 9.82 -22.54 -9.11
N ARG A 344 9.84 -21.49 -9.94
CA ARG A 344 11.06 -21.06 -10.64
C ARG A 344 12.16 -20.64 -9.68
N GLY A 345 11.82 -19.96 -8.59
CA GLY A 345 12.80 -19.56 -7.58
C GLY A 345 13.39 -20.77 -6.87
N GLY A 346 12.59 -21.81 -6.60
CA GLY A 346 13.06 -23.06 -5.99
C GLY A 346 13.86 -23.96 -6.94
N ALA A 347 13.50 -23.97 -8.23
CA ALA A 347 14.14 -24.80 -9.25
C ALA A 347 15.55 -24.33 -9.66
N ARG A 348 15.93 -23.08 -9.35
CA ARG A 348 17.27 -22.53 -9.66
C ARG A 348 18.43 -23.28 -8.98
N GLU A 349 18.15 -24.11 -7.98
CA GLU A 349 19.14 -24.96 -7.32
C GLU A 349 18.90 -26.48 -7.52
N GLY A 350 18.09 -26.88 -8.50
CA GLY A 350 17.84 -28.30 -8.76
C GLY A 350 16.90 -28.98 -7.76
N ALA A 351 16.24 -28.22 -6.89
CA ALA A 351 15.18 -28.72 -6.02
C ALA A 351 13.86 -28.83 -6.80
N THR A 352 13.36 -30.05 -6.98
CA THR A 352 11.99 -30.30 -7.46
C THR A 352 11.02 -30.09 -6.30
N TRP A 353 10.36 -28.94 -6.28
CA TRP A 353 9.31 -28.66 -5.30
C TRP A 353 7.98 -29.21 -5.82
N ASN A 354 7.39 -30.17 -5.11
CA ASN A 354 6.07 -30.69 -5.43
C ASN A 354 4.99 -29.76 -4.86
N THR A 355 4.45 -28.87 -5.69
CA THR A 355 3.43 -27.86 -5.33
C THR A 355 2.06 -28.45 -4.97
N SER A 356 1.85 -29.75 -5.22
CA SER A 356 0.61 -30.49 -4.91
C SER A 356 0.24 -30.48 -3.42
N VAL A 357 1.24 -30.39 -2.52
CA VAL A 357 1.03 -30.49 -1.07
C VAL A 357 0.42 -29.21 -0.46
N GLY A 358 0.54 -28.06 -1.15
CA GLY A 358 -0.04 -26.79 -0.71
C GLY A 358 -1.52 -26.66 -1.05
N LEU A 359 -1.87 -27.00 -2.29
CA LEU A 359 -3.25 -26.97 -2.81
C LEU A 359 -4.16 -27.98 -2.12
N GLU A 360 -3.66 -29.18 -1.80
CA GLU A 360 -4.42 -30.19 -1.05
C GLU A 360 -4.80 -29.69 0.36
N ARG A 361 -3.89 -28.96 1.04
CA ARG A 361 -4.14 -28.42 2.40
C ARG A 361 -5.06 -27.21 2.44
N GLU A 362 -5.10 -26.39 1.39
CA GLU A 362 -6.06 -25.30 1.25
C GLU A 362 -7.45 -25.83 0.88
N THR A 363 -7.52 -26.87 0.06
CA THR A 363 -8.77 -27.57 -0.26
C THR A 363 -9.34 -28.24 0.99
N GLU A 364 -8.52 -28.94 1.77
CA GLU A 364 -8.92 -29.51 3.07
C GLU A 364 -9.37 -28.43 4.07
N ARG A 365 -8.66 -27.29 4.17
CA ARG A 365 -9.11 -26.18 5.05
C ARG A 365 -10.44 -25.60 4.62
N GLY A 366 -10.64 -25.38 3.32
CA GLY A 366 -11.90 -24.87 2.78
C GLY A 366 -13.05 -25.86 2.96
N GLU A 367 -12.79 -27.17 2.91
CA GLU A 367 -13.78 -28.19 3.23
C GLU A 367 -14.13 -28.23 4.73
N ILE A 368 -13.13 -28.16 5.61
CA ILE A 368 -13.33 -28.09 7.07
C ILE A 368 -14.13 -26.84 7.45
N GLU A 369 -13.85 -25.69 6.84
CA GLU A 369 -14.56 -24.43 7.13
C GLU A 369 -16.02 -24.47 6.64
N ARG A 370 -16.27 -25.02 5.45
CA ARG A 370 -17.63 -25.24 4.93
C ARG A 370 -18.42 -26.26 5.75
N GLU A 371 -17.77 -27.28 6.29
CA GLU A 371 -18.41 -28.27 7.15
C GLU A 371 -18.79 -27.66 8.51
N ARG A 372 -17.91 -26.81 9.06
CA ARG A 372 -18.17 -26.07 10.30
C ARG A 372 -19.30 -25.05 10.16
N GLU A 373 -19.41 -24.37 9.02
CA GLU A 373 -20.53 -23.47 8.72
C GLU A 373 -21.87 -24.24 8.63
N ARG A 374 -21.88 -25.41 8.00
CA ARG A 374 -23.07 -26.29 7.92
C ARG A 374 -23.49 -26.84 9.27
N GLU A 375 -22.56 -27.10 10.18
CA GLU A 375 -22.85 -27.55 11.54
C GLU A 375 -23.49 -26.44 12.37
N ILE A 376 -22.94 -25.22 12.29
CA ILE A 376 -23.51 -24.02 12.93
C ILE A 376 -24.93 -23.71 12.43
N GLU A 377 -25.20 -23.95 11.14
CA GLU A 377 -26.54 -23.75 10.56
C GLU A 377 -27.55 -24.82 11.00
N ARG A 378 -27.11 -26.04 11.34
CA ARG A 378 -27.98 -27.10 11.89
C ARG A 378 -28.30 -26.92 13.37
N GLU A 379 -27.46 -26.19 14.10
CA GLU A 379 -27.66 -25.89 15.52
C GLU A 379 -28.51 -24.62 15.78
N ARG A 380 -28.90 -23.90 14.72
CA ARG A 380 -29.85 -22.79 14.75
C ARG A 380 -31.23 -23.25 14.31
#